data_AF-A0A5B6UYS0-F1
#
_entry.id   AF-A0A5B6UYS0-F1
#
_cell.length_a   1.000
_cell.length_b   1.000
_cell.length_c   1.000
_cell.angle_alpha   90.00
_cell.angle_beta   90.00
_cell.angle_gamma   90.00
#
_symmetry.space_group_name_H-M   'P 1'
#
loop_
_entity.id
_entity.type
_entity.pdbx_description
1 polymer ?
#
loop_
_entity_poly.entity_id
_entity_poly.type
_entity_poly.pdbx_seq_one_letter_code
_entity_poly.pdbx_strand_id
1 'polypeptide(L)'
;MDNLNVTNIVLIPKTQNPINMTSFRPISLCKVIYKVVSKMVANHLQMVLDLCIDSFQSAFVLGRLISDNILLAYEILHTFGQKRGGSKGLMALNWTWVKLTIEWNGVFVQEMMTKMGFAKTWVDMVMECISTVSYSVSINGLRGEKFRPIRGLSGLSISHLLFADDCILFGEATTRGVIALKNILKEYEDCSGQCINFDKSIVFF
;
A
#
# COMPACT_ATOMS: atom_id res chain seq x y z
N MET A 1 -4.69 2.74 24.33
CA MET A 1 -5.85 1.94 23.81
C MET A 1 -5.63 0.42 23.96
N ASP A 2 -5.00 -0.03 25.04
CA ASP A 2 -4.13 -1.24 24.96
C ASP A 2 -4.87 -2.58 24.90
N ASN A 3 -6.16 -2.59 25.21
CA ASN A 3 -7.03 -3.76 25.04
C ASN A 3 -7.99 -3.64 23.84
N LEU A 4 -8.05 -2.48 23.16
CA LEU A 4 -8.96 -2.25 22.03
C LEU A 4 -8.36 -2.72 20.69
N ASN A 5 -7.05 -2.53 20.52
CA ASN A 5 -6.32 -2.87 19.30
C ASN A 5 -5.79 -4.32 19.29
N VAL A 6 -6.65 -5.25 19.71
CA VAL A 6 -6.38 -6.69 19.66
C VAL A 6 -7.28 -7.34 18.63
N THR A 7 -6.67 -7.96 17.61
CA THR A 7 -7.37 -8.64 16.52
C THR A 7 -7.30 -10.15 16.74
N ASN A 8 -8.46 -10.81 16.76
CA ASN A 8 -8.51 -12.26 16.86
C ASN A 8 -8.53 -12.88 15.47
N ILE A 9 -7.53 -13.68 15.11
CA ILE A 9 -7.46 -14.40 13.85
C ILE A 9 -8.14 -15.75 14.04
N VAL A 10 -9.26 -15.95 13.35
CA VAL A 10 -9.97 -17.24 13.33
C VAL A 10 -9.62 -17.97 12.05
N LEU A 11 -9.21 -19.23 12.15
CA LEU A 11 -8.91 -20.07 10.99
C LEU A 11 -10.17 -20.84 10.58
N ILE A 12 -10.72 -20.53 9.40
CA ILE A 12 -11.87 -21.25 8.82
C ILE A 12 -11.36 -22.31 7.83
N PRO A 13 -11.66 -23.60 8.02
CA PRO A 13 -11.31 -24.65 7.06
C PRO A 13 -11.88 -24.38 5.66
N LYS A 14 -11.07 -24.56 4.61
CA LYS A 14 -11.53 -24.55 3.20
C LYS A 14 -12.03 -25.91 2.74
N THR A 15 -11.55 -26.98 3.37
CA THR A 15 -11.80 -28.38 2.99
C THR A 15 -12.13 -29.20 4.24
N GLN A 16 -12.70 -30.39 4.06
CA GLN A 16 -12.81 -31.37 5.15
C GLN A 16 -11.41 -31.83 5.58
N ASN A 17 -11.17 -31.96 6.88
CA ASN A 17 -9.90 -32.40 7.50
C ASN A 17 -8.65 -31.65 6.99
N PRO A 18 -8.55 -30.33 7.22
CA PRO A 18 -7.38 -29.55 6.78
C PRO A 18 -6.11 -29.96 7.53
N ILE A 19 -5.06 -30.32 6.79
CA ILE A 19 -3.75 -30.71 7.34
C ILE A 19 -2.74 -29.56 7.23
N ASN A 20 -2.83 -28.75 6.17
CA ASN A 20 -1.91 -27.65 5.87
C ASN A 20 -2.52 -26.28 6.19
N MET A 21 -1.69 -25.32 6.62
CA MET A 21 -2.13 -23.94 6.88
C MET A 21 -2.77 -23.25 5.65
N THR A 22 -2.34 -23.63 4.45
CA THR A 22 -2.92 -23.13 3.18
C THR A 22 -4.37 -23.55 2.98
N SER A 23 -4.80 -24.64 3.62
CA SER A 23 -6.18 -25.14 3.63
C SER A 23 -7.10 -24.36 4.57
N PHE A 24 -6.60 -23.33 5.26
CA PHE A 24 -7.42 -22.44 6.09
C PHE A 24 -7.57 -21.06 5.44
N ARG A 25 -8.71 -20.39 5.71
CA ARG A 25 -8.91 -18.96 5.48
C ARG A 25 -8.75 -18.25 6.83
N PRO A 26 -7.72 -17.41 7.01
CA PRO A 26 -7.65 -16.57 8.19
C PRO A 26 -8.67 -15.44 8.08
N ILE A 27 -9.51 -15.29 9.10
CA ILE A 27 -10.43 -14.15 9.26
C ILE A 27 -9.94 -13.33 10.45
N SER A 28 -9.64 -12.06 10.19
CA SER A 28 -9.20 -11.11 11.21
C SER A 28 -10.41 -10.42 11.84
N LEU A 29 -10.71 -10.77 13.09
CA LEU A 29 -11.80 -10.21 13.88
C LEU A 29 -11.25 -9.14 14.83
N CYS A 30 -11.20 -7.89 14.37
CA CYS A 30 -10.93 -6.74 15.22
C CYS A 30 -12.20 -6.23 15.90
N LYS A 31 -12.05 -5.59 17.06
CA LYS A 31 -13.18 -5.06 17.85
C LYS A 31 -13.93 -3.97 17.07
N VAL A 32 -15.26 -3.94 17.21
CA VAL A 32 -16.12 -2.95 16.53
C VAL A 32 -15.72 -1.53 16.88
N ILE A 33 -15.43 -1.24 18.15
CA ILE A 33 -14.95 0.09 18.60
C ILE A 33 -13.71 0.50 17.81
N TYR A 34 -12.76 -0.42 17.62
CA TYR A 34 -11.56 -0.15 16.86
C TYR A 34 -11.84 0.07 15.36
N LYS A 35 -12.79 -0.67 14.78
CA LYS A 35 -13.26 -0.41 13.41
C LYS A 35 -13.85 0.98 13.25
N VAL A 36 -14.63 1.45 14.23
CA VAL A 36 -15.21 2.81 14.22
C VAL A 36 -14.10 3.85 14.29
N VAL A 37 -13.17 3.75 15.26
CA VAL A 37 -12.07 4.70 15.42
C VAL A 37 -11.19 4.75 14.15
N SER A 38 -10.73 3.59 13.68
CA SER A 38 -9.90 3.52 12.47
C SER A 38 -10.63 4.06 11.23
N LYS A 39 -11.94 3.85 11.13
CA LYS A 39 -12.76 4.39 10.03
C LYS A 39 -12.93 5.91 10.14
N MET A 40 -13.11 6.45 11.35
CA MET A 40 -13.13 7.91 11.56
C MET A 40 -11.81 8.55 11.15
N VAL A 41 -10.68 7.95 11.53
CA VAL A 41 -9.34 8.39 11.14
C VAL A 41 -9.19 8.37 9.62
N ALA A 42 -9.55 7.25 8.98
CA ALA A 42 -9.51 7.08 7.54
C ALA A 42 -10.38 8.11 6.79
N ASN A 43 -11.61 8.36 7.25
CA ASN A 43 -12.50 9.33 6.63
C ASN A 43 -11.98 10.77 6.73
N HIS A 44 -11.35 11.13 7.85
CA HIS A 44 -10.75 12.45 7.99
C HIS A 44 -9.52 12.59 7.07
N LEU A 45 -8.66 11.58 7.00
CA LEU A 45 -7.52 11.58 6.07
C LEU A 45 -8.00 11.72 4.62
N GLN A 46 -9.11 11.06 4.26
CA GLN A 46 -9.70 11.14 2.92
C GLN A 46 -10.07 12.58 2.50
N MET A 47 -10.42 13.45 3.45
CA MET A 47 -10.78 14.86 3.15
C MET A 47 -9.59 15.71 2.70
N VAL A 48 -8.37 15.32 3.07
CA VAL A 48 -7.13 16.06 2.74
C VAL A 48 -6.22 15.26 1.81
N LEU A 49 -6.63 14.05 1.42
CA LEU A 49 -5.83 13.15 0.60
C LEU A 49 -5.47 13.79 -0.75
N ASP A 50 -6.40 14.53 -1.36
CA ASP A 50 -6.17 15.26 -2.62
C ASP A 50 -5.04 16.30 -2.56
N LEU A 51 -4.74 16.85 -1.38
CA LEU A 51 -3.63 17.79 -1.18
C LEU A 51 -2.28 17.07 -1.00
N CYS A 52 -2.34 15.78 -0.69
CA CYS A 52 -1.21 14.95 -0.31
C CYS A 52 -0.63 14.14 -1.47
N ILE A 53 -1.42 13.93 -2.54
CA ILE A 53 -1.09 13.04 -3.64
C ILE A 53 -1.19 13.76 -4.98
N ASP A 54 -0.42 13.28 -5.95
CA ASP A 54 -0.44 13.82 -7.30
C ASP A 54 -1.81 13.61 -7.98
N SER A 55 -2.23 14.54 -8.83
CA SER A 55 -3.42 14.44 -9.68
C SER A 55 -3.52 13.13 -10.50
N PHE A 56 -2.39 12.53 -10.87
CA PHE A 56 -2.34 11.26 -11.61
C PHE A 56 -2.61 10.02 -10.73
N GLN A 57 -2.73 10.18 -9.41
CA GLN A 57 -3.13 9.09 -8.51
C GLN A 57 -4.67 9.05 -8.41
N SER A 58 -5.30 8.10 -9.11
CA SER A 58 -6.77 8.01 -9.20
C SER A 58 -7.41 6.95 -8.30
N ALA A 59 -6.65 5.96 -7.84
CA ALA A 59 -7.18 4.90 -6.99
C ALA A 59 -7.43 5.39 -5.55
N PHE A 60 -8.60 5.04 -4.99
CA PHE A 60 -8.99 5.31 -3.60
C PHE A 60 -9.13 6.80 -3.23
N VAL A 61 -9.22 7.68 -4.23
CA VAL A 61 -9.46 9.11 -4.05
C VAL A 61 -10.90 9.42 -4.45
N LEU A 62 -11.62 10.16 -3.60
CA LEU A 62 -13.01 10.50 -3.88
C LEU A 62 -13.06 11.47 -5.07
N GLY A 63 -13.90 11.19 -6.05
CA GLY A 63 -14.09 12.08 -7.22
C GLY A 63 -13.09 11.91 -8.35
N ARG A 64 -12.10 11.00 -8.23
CA ARG A 64 -11.20 10.62 -9.33
C ARG A 64 -11.62 9.29 -9.94
N LEU A 65 -11.61 9.21 -11.27
CA LEU A 65 -11.97 7.99 -11.99
C LEU A 65 -10.72 7.33 -12.57
N ILE A 66 -10.61 6.01 -12.40
CA ILE A 66 -9.51 5.24 -13.00
C ILE A 66 -9.51 5.31 -14.54
N SER A 67 -10.68 5.58 -15.14
CA SER A 67 -10.82 5.79 -16.58
C SER A 67 -9.97 6.94 -17.11
N ASP A 68 -9.75 7.97 -16.31
CA ASP A 68 -8.98 9.15 -16.72
C ASP A 68 -7.50 8.79 -16.89
N ASN A 69 -6.96 7.99 -15.96
CA ASN A 69 -5.60 7.45 -16.07
C ASN A 69 -5.45 6.50 -17.27
N ILE A 70 -6.48 5.68 -17.54
CA ILE A 70 -6.49 4.78 -18.70
C ILE A 70 -6.47 5.58 -20.00
N LEU A 71 -7.30 6.63 -20.09
CA LEU A 71 -7.37 7.50 -21.27
C LEU A 71 -6.05 8.23 -21.50
N LEU A 72 -5.46 8.79 -20.44
CA LEU A 72 -4.17 9.46 -20.51
C LEU A 72 -3.05 8.51 -20.95
N ALA A 73 -2.99 7.30 -20.37
CA ALA A 73 -2.03 6.28 -20.78
C ALA A 73 -2.22 5.89 -22.26
N TYR A 74 -3.47 5.77 -22.72
CA TYR A 74 -3.77 5.48 -24.12
C TYR A 74 -3.31 6.60 -25.06
N GLU A 75 -3.51 7.87 -24.69
CA GLU A 75 -3.05 9.03 -25.47
C GLU A 75 -1.52 9.10 -25.56
N ILE A 76 -0.82 8.84 -24.44
CA ILE A 76 0.64 8.76 -24.41
C ILE A 76 1.14 7.63 -25.32
N LEU A 77 0.58 6.42 -25.21
CA LEU A 77 0.95 5.28 -26.05
C LEU A 77 0.63 5.51 -27.52
N HIS A 78 -0.49 6.15 -27.85
CA HIS A 78 -0.81 6.53 -29.21
C HIS A 78 0.25 7.50 -29.77
N THR A 79 0.66 8.50 -28.97
CA THR A 79 1.74 9.43 -29.34
C THR A 79 3.06 8.71 -29.58
N PHE A 80 3.35 7.65 -28.82
CA PHE A 80 4.54 6.83 -29.02
C PHE A 80 4.49 6.12 -30.38
N GLY A 81 3.35 5.51 -30.72
CA GLY A 81 3.15 4.83 -32.01
C GLY A 81 3.18 5.75 -33.25
N GLN A 82 2.88 7.04 -33.07
CA GLN A 82 2.97 8.04 -34.14
C GLN A 82 4.39 8.59 -34.34
N LYS A 83 5.28 8.46 -33.35
CA LYS A 83 6.70 8.84 -33.52
C LYS A 83 7.44 7.77 -34.33
N ARG A 84 7.58 8.03 -35.63
CA ARG A 84 8.30 7.14 -36.58
C ARG A 84 9.77 7.53 -36.81
N GLY A 85 10.29 8.55 -36.15
CA GLY A 85 11.68 9.00 -36.29
C GLY A 85 12.11 10.08 -35.30
N GLY A 86 13.39 10.08 -34.94
CA GLY A 86 14.03 10.98 -33.97
C GLY A 86 15.14 10.27 -33.19
N SER A 87 16.15 10.99 -32.70
CA SER A 87 17.29 10.38 -31.97
C SER A 87 16.97 9.95 -30.53
N LYS A 88 15.74 10.18 -30.07
CA LYS A 88 15.31 9.93 -28.70
C LYS A 88 14.21 8.87 -28.69
N GLY A 89 14.53 7.68 -28.19
CA GLY A 89 13.54 6.65 -27.89
C GLY A 89 12.62 7.08 -26.76
N LEU A 90 11.42 6.50 -26.69
CA LEU A 90 10.51 6.66 -25.57
C LEU A 90 10.49 5.36 -24.77
N MET A 91 10.11 5.42 -23.50
CA MET A 91 9.93 4.23 -22.68
C MET A 91 8.68 4.33 -21.82
N ALA A 92 8.04 3.19 -21.61
CA ALA A 92 7.06 3.00 -20.57
C ALA A 92 7.57 1.93 -19.61
N LEU A 93 7.68 2.26 -18.33
CA LEU A 93 8.03 1.32 -17.26
C LEU A 93 6.76 1.02 -16.46
N ASN A 94 6.26 -0.19 -16.59
CA ASN A 94 5.27 -0.74 -15.67
C ASN A 94 6.01 -1.42 -14.51
N TRP A 95 5.62 -1.12 -13.29
CA TRP A 95 6.18 -1.74 -12.11
C TRP A 95 5.14 -1.82 -11.00
N THR A 96 5.33 -2.80 -10.13
CA THR A 96 4.44 -3.06 -9.01
C THR A 96 5.27 -3.39 -7.78
N TRP A 97 4.77 -3.02 -6.62
CA TRP A 97 5.44 -3.34 -5.37
C TRP A 97 5.26 -4.82 -5.02
N VAL A 98 6.23 -5.40 -4.33
CA VAL A 98 6.09 -6.75 -3.80
C VAL A 98 4.96 -6.74 -2.78
N LYS A 99 3.88 -7.47 -3.06
CA LYS A 99 2.70 -7.64 -2.18
C LYS A 99 3.01 -8.42 -0.88
N LEU A 100 4.27 -8.60 -0.54
CA LEU A 100 4.70 -9.27 0.68
C LEU A 100 4.68 -8.28 1.82
N THR A 101 3.50 -8.02 2.39
CA THR A 101 3.32 -7.80 3.83
C THR A 101 4.55 -7.15 4.49
N ILE A 102 4.87 -5.93 4.07
CA ILE A 102 6.17 -5.34 4.37
C ILE A 102 6.18 -4.91 5.84
N GLU A 103 7.36 -4.92 6.46
CA GLU A 103 7.63 -4.22 7.70
C GLU A 103 7.17 -2.79 7.50
N TRP A 104 5.95 -2.48 7.95
CA TRP A 104 5.52 -1.11 8.01
C TRP A 104 6.47 -0.41 8.95
N ASN A 105 7.39 0.37 8.38
CA ASN A 105 8.28 1.18 9.17
C ASN A 105 7.43 2.32 9.73
N GLY A 106 6.91 2.12 10.94
CA GLY A 106 6.12 3.14 11.63
C GLY A 106 6.86 4.48 11.71
N VAL A 107 8.20 4.45 11.77
CA VAL A 107 9.04 5.65 11.71
C VAL A 107 8.91 6.33 10.36
N PHE A 108 8.95 5.59 9.25
CA PHE A 108 8.77 6.17 7.91
C PHE A 108 7.41 6.88 7.77
N VAL A 109 6.32 6.24 8.21
CA VAL A 109 4.97 6.85 8.18
C VAL A 109 4.92 8.12 9.03
N GLN A 110 5.43 8.05 10.26
CA GLN A 110 5.45 9.18 11.17
C GLN A 110 6.23 10.37 10.60
N GLU A 111 7.41 10.12 10.03
CA GLU A 111 8.25 11.14 9.40
C GLU A 111 7.57 11.73 8.16
N MET A 112 6.99 10.89 7.28
CA MET A 112 6.26 11.35 6.09
C MET A 112 5.10 12.26 6.47
N MET A 113 4.24 11.85 7.40
CA MET A 113 3.12 12.69 7.86
C MET A 113 3.60 13.99 8.50
N THR A 114 4.69 13.95 9.26
CA THR A 114 5.28 15.16 9.86
C THR A 114 5.80 16.11 8.77
N LYS A 115 6.50 15.60 7.76
CA LYS A 115 7.02 16.37 6.63
C LYS A 115 5.94 16.95 5.73
N MET A 116 4.81 16.26 5.60
CA MET A 116 3.61 16.74 4.90
C MET A 116 2.85 17.83 5.68
N GLY A 117 3.28 18.14 6.92
CA GLY A 117 2.71 19.23 7.72
C GLY A 117 1.51 18.84 8.57
N PHE A 118 1.26 17.54 8.77
CA PHE A 118 0.19 17.11 9.68
C PHE A 118 0.50 17.52 11.12
N ALA A 119 -0.53 17.94 11.85
CA ALA A 119 -0.40 18.29 13.26
C ALA A 119 0.08 17.09 14.08
N LYS A 120 1.03 17.30 15.00
CA LYS A 120 1.62 16.24 15.82
C LYS A 120 0.58 15.36 16.52
N THR A 121 -0.47 15.97 17.07
CA THR A 121 -1.57 15.25 17.73
C THR A 121 -2.32 14.29 16.79
N TRP A 122 -2.43 14.65 15.50
CA TRP A 122 -3.01 13.78 14.49
C TRP A 122 -2.08 12.62 14.14
N VAL A 123 -0.79 12.93 13.95
CA VAL A 123 0.24 11.91 13.70
C VAL A 123 0.27 10.90 14.84
N ASP A 124 0.32 11.37 16.10
CA ASP A 124 0.33 10.50 17.29
C ASP A 124 -0.91 9.59 17.35
N MET A 125 -2.09 10.09 16.96
CA MET A 125 -3.33 9.30 16.90
C MET A 125 -3.28 8.20 15.84
N VAL A 126 -2.76 8.51 14.65
CA VAL A 126 -2.55 7.52 13.58
C VAL A 126 -1.51 6.48 14.02
N MET A 127 -0.41 6.95 14.63
CA MET A 127 0.65 6.10 15.16
C MET A 127 0.14 5.15 16.26
N GLU A 128 -0.77 5.60 17.14
CA GLU A 128 -1.40 4.73 18.13
C GLU A 128 -2.22 3.62 17.46
N CYS A 129 -2.96 3.93 16.39
CA CYS A 129 -3.74 2.94 15.63
C CYS A 129 -2.86 1.86 14.97
N ILE A 130 -1.68 2.22 14.46
CA ILE A 130 -0.82 1.27 13.74
C ILE A 130 0.20 0.54 14.63
N SER A 131 0.74 1.19 15.67
CA SER A 131 1.82 0.62 16.51
C SER A 131 1.33 -0.28 17.65
N THR A 132 0.08 -0.08 18.11
CA THR A 132 -0.46 -0.83 19.26
C THR A 132 -1.12 -2.15 18.89
N VAL A 133 -1.11 -2.51 17.60
CA VAL A 133 -1.78 -3.71 17.08
C VAL A 133 -1.16 -4.97 17.70
N SER A 134 -2.02 -5.85 18.18
CA SER A 134 -1.66 -7.21 18.58
C SER A 134 -2.66 -8.21 18.02
N TYR A 135 -2.18 -9.41 17.75
CA TYR A 135 -2.99 -10.51 17.25
C TYR A 135 -3.01 -11.66 18.26
N SER A 136 -4.07 -12.44 18.21
CA SER A 136 -4.12 -13.78 18.79
C SER A 136 -4.76 -14.71 17.79
N VAL A 137 -4.30 -15.94 17.70
CA VAL A 137 -4.90 -16.94 16.81
C VAL A 137 -5.85 -17.81 17.63
N SER A 138 -7.07 -18.00 17.12
CA SER A 138 -8.06 -18.91 17.68
C SER A 138 -8.21 -20.15 16.79
N ILE A 139 -7.99 -21.32 17.39
CA ILE A 139 -8.16 -22.64 16.76
C ILE A 139 -9.21 -23.40 17.57
N ASN A 140 -10.28 -23.86 16.92
CA ASN A 140 -11.38 -24.61 17.57
C ASN A 140 -11.98 -23.90 18.80
N GLY A 141 -12.08 -22.56 18.75
CA GLY A 141 -12.61 -21.74 19.85
C GLY A 141 -11.61 -21.44 20.97
N LEU A 142 -10.46 -22.11 21.01
CA LEU A 142 -9.39 -21.81 21.97
C LEU A 142 -8.52 -20.68 21.45
N ARG A 143 -8.34 -19.65 22.27
CA ARG A 143 -7.53 -18.48 21.95
C ARG A 143 -6.09 -18.69 22.41
N GLY A 144 -5.14 -18.62 21.48
CA GLY A 144 -3.72 -18.63 21.78
C GLY A 144 -3.20 -17.32 22.36
N GLU A 145 -1.90 -17.29 22.63
CA GLU A 145 -1.22 -16.12 23.17
C GLU A 145 -1.26 -14.91 22.23
N LYS A 146 -1.13 -13.73 22.83
CA LYS A 146 -1.03 -12.48 22.08
C LYS A 146 0.39 -12.36 21.51
N PHE A 147 0.49 -12.04 20.24
CA PHE A 147 1.76 -11.69 19.58
C PHE A 147 1.59 -10.39 18.81
N ARG A 148 2.71 -9.68 18.61
CA ARG A 148 2.74 -8.51 17.74
C ARG A 148 3.07 -8.95 16.32
N PRO A 149 2.43 -8.38 15.29
CA PRO A 149 2.83 -8.66 13.92
C PRO A 149 4.27 -8.18 13.71
N ILE A 150 5.10 -9.02 13.12
CA ILE A 150 6.39 -8.58 12.58
C ILE A 150 6.15 -7.93 11.21
N ARG A 151 5.07 -8.33 10.53
CA ARG A 151 4.76 -7.97 9.14
C ARG A 151 3.25 -7.79 8.95
N GLY A 152 2.84 -6.71 8.28
CA GLY A 152 1.48 -6.53 7.74
C GLY A 152 0.46 -5.80 8.62
N LEU A 153 -0.41 -5.04 7.95
CA LEU A 153 -1.55 -4.30 8.53
C LEU A 153 -2.90 -5.03 8.31
N SER A 154 -2.90 -6.36 8.25
CA SER A 154 -4.09 -7.15 7.93
C SER A 154 -5.19 -7.00 8.98
N GLY A 155 -6.22 -6.19 8.67
CA GLY A 155 -7.37 -5.94 9.55
C GLY A 155 -7.63 -4.47 9.89
N LEU A 156 -6.82 -3.56 9.36
CA LEU A 156 -6.96 -2.11 9.57
C LEU A 156 -7.70 -1.46 8.40
N SER A 157 -8.79 -0.74 8.68
CA SER A 157 -9.54 -0.01 7.65
C SER A 157 -8.68 1.03 6.92
N ILE A 158 -7.67 1.58 7.60
CA ILE A 158 -6.67 2.51 7.06
C ILE A 158 -5.88 1.87 5.90
N SER A 159 -5.64 0.55 5.91
CA SER A 159 -4.88 -0.12 4.85
C SER A 159 -5.49 0.07 3.46
N HIS A 160 -6.81 0.17 3.34
CA HIS A 160 -7.48 0.34 2.04
C HIS A 160 -7.23 1.72 1.40
N LEU A 161 -6.85 2.73 2.19
CA LEU A 161 -6.52 4.07 1.66
C LEU A 161 -5.03 4.20 1.28
N LEU A 162 -4.19 3.22 1.65
CA LEU A 162 -2.74 3.34 1.57
C LEU A 162 -2.09 2.49 0.46
N PHE A 163 -2.86 1.73 -0.32
CA PHE A 163 -2.32 0.84 -1.34
C PHE A 163 -2.90 1.12 -2.73
N ALA A 164 -2.09 1.73 -3.60
CA ALA A 164 -2.15 1.54 -5.05
C ALA A 164 -0.87 0.79 -5.43
N ASP A 165 -1.00 -0.47 -5.89
CA ASP A 165 0.14 -1.37 -6.05
C ASP A 165 0.83 -1.19 -7.43
N ASP A 166 0.11 -0.68 -8.43
CA ASP A 166 0.56 -0.66 -9.83
C ASP A 166 0.80 0.77 -10.33
N CYS A 167 2.00 0.99 -10.88
CA CYS A 167 2.45 2.28 -11.40
C CYS A 167 2.98 2.12 -12.83
N ILE A 168 2.63 3.06 -13.71
CA ILE A 168 3.21 3.16 -15.05
C ILE A 168 3.90 4.51 -15.17
N LEU A 169 5.19 4.49 -15.47
CA LEU A 169 5.99 5.69 -15.72
C LEU A 169 6.29 5.81 -17.20
N PHE A 170 6.05 6.98 -17.78
CA PHE A 170 6.39 7.31 -19.16
C PHE A 170 7.55 8.32 -19.20
N GLY A 171 8.48 8.16 -20.13
CA GLY A 171 9.61 9.08 -20.27
C GLY A 171 10.46 8.86 -21.51
N GLU A 172 11.50 9.69 -21.69
CA GLU A 172 12.52 9.46 -22.71
C GLU A 172 13.41 8.28 -22.33
N ALA A 173 13.67 7.36 -23.27
CA ALA A 173 14.55 6.22 -23.11
C ALA A 173 16.02 6.67 -23.10
N THR A 174 16.45 7.24 -21.98
CA THR A 174 17.83 7.68 -21.76
C THR A 174 18.48 6.89 -20.65
N THR A 175 19.75 6.52 -20.83
CA THR A 175 20.52 5.81 -19.79
C THR A 175 20.56 6.61 -18.48
N ARG A 176 20.70 7.94 -18.56
CA ARG A 176 20.67 8.83 -17.40
C ARG A 176 19.32 8.79 -16.68
N GLY A 177 18.21 8.84 -17.41
CA GLY A 177 16.86 8.76 -16.83
C GLY A 177 16.62 7.44 -16.11
N VAL A 178 17.01 6.33 -16.72
CA VAL A 178 16.88 4.99 -16.13
C VAL A 178 17.75 4.83 -14.87
N ILE A 179 19.00 5.31 -14.90
CA ILE A 179 19.89 5.27 -13.72
C ILE A 179 19.33 6.13 -12.58
N ALA A 180 18.88 7.35 -12.88
CA ALA A 180 18.30 8.24 -11.88
C ALA A 180 17.06 7.60 -11.24
N LEU A 181 16.17 7.02 -12.05
CA LEU A 181 14.99 6.32 -11.58
C LEU A 181 15.36 5.12 -10.69
N LYS A 182 16.32 4.30 -11.11
CA LYS A 182 16.80 3.16 -10.32
C LYS A 182 17.31 3.61 -8.94
N ASN A 183 18.04 4.73 -8.87
CA ASN A 183 18.56 5.26 -7.62
C ASN A 183 17.45 5.79 -6.71
N ILE A 184 16.49 6.56 -7.26
CA ILE A 184 15.33 7.06 -6.50
C ILE A 184 14.53 5.90 -5.93
N LEU A 185 14.26 4.89 -6.75
CA LEU A 185 13.55 3.70 -6.33
C LEU A 185 14.30 3.01 -5.21
N LYS A 186 15.62 2.81 -5.35
CA LYS A 186 16.45 2.16 -4.34
C LYS A 186 16.44 2.90 -3.00
N GLU A 187 16.58 4.22 -3.02
CA GLU A 187 16.49 5.07 -1.83
C GLU A 187 15.13 4.94 -1.16
N TYR A 188 14.05 4.94 -1.95
CA TYR A 188 12.71 4.70 -1.44
C TYR A 188 12.56 3.31 -0.82
N GLU A 189 13.09 2.25 -1.44
CA GLU A 189 13.08 0.89 -0.85
C GLU A 189 13.79 0.88 0.51
N ASP A 190 14.95 1.52 0.60
CA ASP A 190 15.77 1.54 1.82
C ASP A 190 15.11 2.35 2.95
N CYS A 191 14.38 3.43 2.63
CA CYS A 191 13.65 4.24 3.62
C CYS A 191 12.30 3.62 4.04
N SER A 192 11.51 3.14 3.08
CA SER A 192 10.15 2.67 3.31
C SER A 192 10.06 1.19 3.69
N GLY A 193 11.11 0.41 3.38
CA GLY A 193 11.11 -1.05 3.42
C GLY A 193 10.37 -1.68 2.23
N GLN A 194 9.78 -0.88 1.33
CA GLN A 194 9.01 -1.40 0.20
C GLN A 194 9.90 -1.89 -0.93
N CYS A 195 9.81 -3.16 -1.30
CA CYS A 195 10.61 -3.72 -2.40
C CYS A 195 9.83 -3.77 -3.72
N ILE A 196 10.52 -3.58 -4.83
CA ILE A 196 9.97 -3.69 -6.19
C ILE A 196 9.81 -5.16 -6.59
N ASN A 197 8.67 -5.48 -7.19
CA ASN A 197 8.46 -6.78 -7.80
C ASN A 197 8.96 -6.79 -9.25
N PHE A 198 10.22 -7.20 -9.44
CA PHE A 198 10.83 -7.28 -10.75
C PHE A 198 10.17 -8.30 -11.68
N ASP A 199 9.58 -9.39 -11.15
CA ASP A 199 8.90 -10.42 -11.95
C ASP A 199 7.65 -9.90 -12.66
N LYS A 200 7.05 -8.83 -12.13
CA LYS A 200 5.87 -8.18 -12.69
C LYS A 200 6.18 -6.85 -13.37
N SER A 201 7.44 -6.41 -13.35
CA SER A 201 7.86 -5.15 -13.93
C SER A 201 8.26 -5.34 -15.39
N ILE A 202 7.82 -4.45 -16.28
CA ILE A 202 8.04 -4.56 -17.73
C ILE A 202 8.45 -3.19 -18.29
N VAL A 203 9.46 -3.18 -19.16
CA VAL A 203 9.88 -2.00 -19.92
C VAL A 203 9.45 -2.16 -21.37
N PHE A 204 8.77 -1.15 -21.90
CA PHE A 204 8.41 -1.01 -23.31
C PHE A 204 9.21 0.15 -23.91
N PHE A 205 9.62 0.02 -25.17
CA PHE A 205 10.33 1.04 -25.96
C PHE A 205 9.49 1.45 -27.18
#